data_AF-A0A7S1SX38-F1
#
_entry.id   AF-A0A7S1SX38-F1
#
_cell.length_a   1.000
_cell.length_b   1.000
_cell.length_c   1.000
_cell.angle_alpha   90.00
_cell.angle_beta   90.00
_cell.angle_gamma   90.00
#
_symmetry.space_group_name_H-M   'P 1'
#
loop_
_entity.id
_entity.type
_entity.pdbx_description
1 polymer ?
#
loop_
_entity_poly.entity_id
_entity_poly.type
_entity_poly.pdbx_seq_one_letter_code
_entity_poly.pdbx_strand_id
1 'polypeptide(L)'
;RAFTDADAIWRGIMLMVEKNPEIAIVTDSEGLLDDLKAMNEAFTVIERSLNAYLDSKKLAFPRFFFLSNDELIEILSETKEPLNVQPFVKKCFEAVKELVFSEDGGGT
;
A
#
# COMPACT_ATOMS: atom_id res chain seq x y z
N ARG A 1 -7.78 8.90 -7.11
CA ARG A 1 -7.99 9.24 -8.53
C ARG A 1 -6.74 8.93 -9.36
N ALA A 2 -5.59 9.56 -9.09
CA ALA A 2 -4.33 9.26 -9.79
C ALA A 2 -3.96 7.76 -9.84
N PHE A 3 -4.08 7.02 -8.72
CA PHE A 3 -3.87 5.57 -8.72
C PHE A 3 -4.84 4.82 -9.63
N THR A 4 -6.13 5.16 -9.58
CA THR A 4 -7.18 4.51 -10.38
C THR A 4 -6.95 4.73 -11.87
N ASP A 5 -6.52 5.93 -12.26
CA ASP A 5 -6.24 6.27 -13.65
C ASP A 5 -5.00 5.50 -14.16
N ALA A 6 -3.92 5.45 -13.36
CA ALA A 6 -2.74 4.65 -13.68
C ALA A 6 -3.04 3.14 -13.73
N ASP A 7 -3.81 2.61 -12.78
CA ASP A 7 -4.23 1.20 -12.76
C ASP A 7 -5.07 0.82 -13.98
N ALA A 8 -5.94 1.72 -14.46
CA ALA A 8 -6.72 1.48 -15.67
C ALA A 8 -5.83 1.34 -16.91
N ILE A 9 -4.82 2.21 -17.07
CA ILE A 9 -3.84 2.14 -18.16
C ILE A 9 -3.03 0.84 -18.07
N TRP A 10 -2.55 0.49 -16.87
CA TRP A 10 -1.79 -0.74 -16.63
C TRP A 10 -2.56 -1.97 -17.09
N ARG A 11 -3.83 -2.07 -16.67
CA ARG A 11 -4.72 -3.18 -17.03
C ARG A 11 -4.96 -3.24 -18.53
N GLY A 12 -5.09 -2.09 -19.18
CA GLY A 12 -5.19 -2.01 -20.65
C GLY A 12 -3.97 -2.60 -21.34
N ILE A 13 -2.76 -2.22 -20.90
CA ILE A 13 -1.49 -2.77 -21.41
C ILE A 13 -1.43 -4.28 -21.16
N MET A 14 -1.71 -4.73 -19.94
CA MET A 14 -1.66 -6.15 -19.58
C MET A 14 -2.63 -7.00 -20.41
N LEU A 15 -3.83 -6.50 -20.70
CA LEU A 15 -4.80 -7.17 -21.59
C LEU A 15 -4.30 -7.25 -23.04
N MET A 16 -3.59 -6.23 -23.51
CA MET A 16 -2.98 -6.24 -24.84
C MET A 16 -1.84 -7.26 -24.93
N VAL A 17 -0.98 -7.32 -23.90
CA VAL A 17 0.10 -8.31 -23.79
C VAL A 17 -0.45 -9.74 -23.67
N GLU A 18 -1.53 -9.94 -22.91
CA GLU A 18 -2.18 -11.25 -22.78
C GLU A 18 -2.73 -11.75 -24.13
N LYS A 19 -3.32 -10.85 -24.91
CA LYS A 19 -3.88 -11.19 -26.24
C LYS A 19 -2.79 -11.48 -27.27
N ASN A 20 -1.66 -10.80 -27.21
CA ASN A 20 -0.54 -10.96 -28.14
C ASN A 20 0.78 -11.05 -27.37
N PRO A 21 1.21 -12.25 -26.95
CA PRO A 21 2.40 -12.40 -26.11
C PRO A 21 3.73 -12.22 -26.87
N GLU A 22 3.69 -12.06 -28.19
CA GLU A 22 4.89 -11.86 -28.99
C GLU A 22 5.49 -10.47 -28.71
N ILE A 23 6.69 -10.46 -28.13
CA ILE A 23 7.32 -9.24 -27.64
C ILE A 23 7.50 -8.19 -28.74
N ALA A 24 7.81 -8.61 -29.97
CA ALA A 24 7.97 -7.71 -31.10
C ALA A 24 6.67 -6.94 -31.41
N ILE A 25 5.52 -7.60 -31.29
CA ILE A 25 4.19 -6.99 -31.52
C ILE A 25 3.85 -6.02 -30.39
N VAL A 26 4.10 -6.42 -29.13
CA VAL A 26 3.82 -5.56 -27.98
C VAL A 26 4.69 -4.31 -27.99
N THR A 27 6.00 -4.45 -28.24
CA THR A 27 6.92 -3.31 -28.23
C THR A 27 6.71 -2.34 -29.39
N ASP A 28 6.13 -2.81 -30.49
CA ASP A 28 5.79 -1.99 -31.65
C ASP A 28 4.41 -1.31 -31.52
N SER A 29 3.69 -1.55 -30.41
CA SER A 29 2.42 -0.88 -30.16
C SER A 29 2.60 0.63 -29.97
N GLU A 30 1.80 1.39 -30.71
CA GLU A 30 1.85 2.84 -30.69
C GLU A 30 1.52 3.38 -29.29
N GLY A 31 2.33 4.33 -28.81
CA GLY A 31 2.11 5.00 -27.52
C GLY A 31 2.54 4.21 -26.27
N LEU A 32 2.88 2.91 -26.37
CA LEU A 32 3.21 2.09 -25.21
C LEU A 32 4.36 2.66 -24.36
N LEU A 33 5.44 3.11 -25.00
CA LEU A 33 6.58 3.67 -24.27
C LEU A 33 6.21 4.94 -23.50
N ASP A 34 5.38 5.79 -24.09
CA ASP A 34 4.97 7.05 -23.47
C ASP A 34 3.98 6.79 -22.33
N ASP A 35 3.05 5.85 -22.51
CA ASP A 35 2.15 5.38 -21.45
C ASP A 35 2.95 4.83 -20.26
N LEU A 36 3.93 3.94 -20.51
CA LEU A 36 4.77 3.37 -19.47
C LEU A 36 5.59 4.43 -18.71
N LYS A 37 6.11 5.44 -19.41
CA LYS A 37 6.82 6.57 -18.78
C LYS A 37 5.88 7.40 -17.91
N ALA A 38 4.72 7.79 -18.46
CA ALA A 38 3.72 8.58 -17.74
C ALA A 38 3.23 7.84 -16.49
N MET A 39 3.01 6.54 -16.59
CA MET A 39 2.67 5.68 -15.45
C MET A 39 3.75 5.64 -14.39
N ASN A 40 5.02 5.49 -14.79
CA ASN A 40 6.14 5.45 -13.85
C ASN A 40 6.26 6.78 -13.07
N GLU A 41 6.07 7.91 -13.75
CA GLU A 41 6.02 9.22 -13.10
C GLU A 41 4.84 9.32 -12.12
N ALA A 42 3.65 8.86 -12.53
CA ALA A 42 2.47 8.84 -11.67
C ALA A 42 2.69 7.96 -10.41
N PHE A 43 3.25 6.76 -10.57
CA PHE A 43 3.57 5.88 -9.45
C PHE A 43 4.63 6.48 -8.53
N THR A 44 5.63 7.17 -9.07
CA THR A 44 6.64 7.89 -8.26
C THR A 44 6.00 8.98 -7.38
N VAL A 45 4.97 9.67 -7.88
CA VAL A 45 4.23 10.67 -7.09
C VAL A 45 3.35 10.00 -6.03
N ILE A 46 2.68 8.91 -6.39
CA ILE A 46 1.83 8.13 -5.47
C ILE A 46 2.66 7.58 -4.31
N GLU A 47 3.81 6.96 -4.62
CA GLU A 47 4.74 6.41 -3.64
C GLU A 47 5.23 7.49 -2.66
N ARG A 48 5.64 8.66 -3.18
CA ARG A 48 6.07 9.79 -2.33
C ARG A 48 4.95 10.26 -1.41
N SER A 49 3.73 10.36 -1.92
CA SER A 49 2.57 10.78 -1.13
C SER A 49 2.22 9.77 -0.05
N LEU A 50 2.32 8.47 -0.36
CA LEU A 50 2.12 7.38 0.59
C LEU A 50 3.18 7.43 1.70
N ASN A 51 4.46 7.56 1.35
CA ASN A 51 5.54 7.66 2.32
C ASN A 51 5.36 8.88 3.25
N ALA A 52 5.03 10.05 2.69
CA ALA A 52 4.75 11.24 3.50
C ALA A 52 3.57 11.04 4.46
N TYR A 53 2.53 10.32 4.01
CA TYR A 53 1.40 9.96 4.87
C TYR A 53 1.84 9.01 6.01
N LEU A 54 2.60 7.96 5.71
CA LEU A 54 3.12 7.03 6.72
C LEU A 54 4.02 7.72 7.74
N ASP A 55 4.90 8.63 7.29
CA ASP A 55 5.75 9.42 8.17
C ASP A 55 4.92 10.32 9.10
N SER A 56 3.84 10.93 8.59
CA SER A 56 2.92 11.69 9.44
C SER A 56 2.27 10.82 10.53
N LYS A 57 1.97 9.55 10.24
CA LYS A 57 1.44 8.60 11.23
C LYS A 57 2.50 8.17 12.24
N LYS A 58 3.75 7.96 11.81
CA LYS A 58 4.88 7.69 12.71
C LYS A 58 5.14 8.86 13.66
N LEU A 59 5.05 10.09 13.18
CA LEU A 59 5.19 11.28 14.04
C LEU A 59 4.05 11.39 15.06
N ALA A 60 2.82 11.04 14.69
CA ALA A 60 1.68 11.04 15.61
C ALA A 60 1.79 9.95 16.69
N PHE A 61 2.36 8.79 16.35
CA PHE A 61 2.59 7.70 17.29
C PHE A 61 3.98 7.09 17.10
N PRO A 62 5.00 7.55 17.88
CA PRO A 62 6.40 7.18 17.67
C PRO A 62 6.71 5.67 17.75
N ARG A 63 5.81 4.83 18.26
CA ARG A 63 6.07 3.38 18.27
C ARG A 63 5.94 2.77 16.88
N PHE A 64 5.25 3.43 15.94
CA PHE A 64 5.22 3.00 14.54
C PHE A 64 6.58 3.11 13.83
N PHE A 65 7.59 3.77 14.41
CA PHE A 65 8.95 3.71 13.90
C PHE A 65 9.59 2.31 14.01
N PHE A 66 9.04 1.41 14.86
CA PHE A 66 9.49 0.02 14.99
C PHE A 66 8.86 -0.94 13.96
N LEU A 67 7.97 -0.42 13.10
CA LEU A 67 7.29 -1.19 12.06
C LEU A 67 7.86 -0.84 10.68
N SER A 68 7.84 -1.83 9.77
CA SER A 68 8.07 -1.54 8.35
C SER A 68 6.90 -0.73 7.77
N ASN A 69 7.08 -0.14 6.58
CA ASN A 69 6.00 0.59 5.92
C ASN A 69 4.83 -0.34 5.56
N ASP A 70 5.10 -1.58 5.14
CA ASP A 70 4.06 -2.57 4.81
C ASP A 70 3.26 -2.97 6.07
N GLU A 71 3.94 -3.22 7.18
CA GLU A 71 3.30 -3.53 8.47
C GLU A 71 2.45 -2.37 8.98
N LEU A 72 2.94 -1.14 8.80
CA LEU A 72 2.19 0.06 9.16
C LEU A 72 0.96 0.22 8.27
N ILE A 73 1.06 -0.05 6.96
CA ILE A 73 -0.10 -0.04 6.06
C ILE A 73 -1.11 -1.09 6.49
N GLU A 74 -0.67 -2.30 6.85
CA GLU A 74 -1.54 -3.39 7.29
C GLU A 74 -2.36 -2.97 8.53
N ILE A 75 -1.70 -2.42 9.57
CA ILE A 75 -2.37 -1.86 10.75
C ILE A 75 -3.34 -0.73 10.38
N LEU A 76 -2.95 0.16 9.46
CA LEU A 76 -3.78 1.28 9.03
C LEU A 76 -4.96 0.84 8.15
N SER A 77 -4.88 -0.34 7.53
CA SER A 77 -5.97 -0.94 6.74
C SER A 77 -6.96 -1.71 7.60
N GLU A 78 -6.48 -2.36 8.67
CA GLU A 78 -7.24 -3.21 9.59
C GLU A 78 -8.01 -2.42 10.68
N THR A 79 -8.55 -1.25 10.33
CA THR A 79 -9.24 -0.34 11.27
C THR A 79 -10.49 -0.92 11.96
N LYS A 80 -11.00 -2.07 11.50
CA LYS A 80 -12.25 -2.67 11.97
C LYS A 80 -12.07 -3.86 12.89
N GLU A 81 -10.94 -4.55 12.82
CA GLU A 81 -10.69 -5.77 13.60
C GLU A 81 -9.51 -5.57 14.55
N PRO A 82 -9.76 -5.17 15.80
CA PRO A 82 -8.70 -4.82 16.76
C PRO A 82 -7.81 -6.01 17.12
N LEU A 83 -8.24 -7.25 16.87
CA LEU A 83 -7.42 -8.45 17.07
C LEU A 83 -6.29 -8.58 16.03
N ASN A 84 -6.45 -8.00 14.84
CA ASN A 84 -5.46 -8.12 13.76
C ASN A 84 -4.20 -7.31 14.05
N VAL A 85 -4.21 -6.42 15.06
CA VAL A 85 -3.02 -5.64 15.45
C VAL A 85 -2.04 -6.43 16.33
N GLN A 86 -2.46 -7.56 16.91
CA GLN A 86 -1.67 -8.37 17.86
C GLN A 86 -0.25 -8.72 17.38
N PRO A 87 -0.02 -9.11 16.11
CA PRO A 87 1.32 -9.43 15.61
C PRO A 87 2.30 -8.24 15.71
N PHE A 88 1.79 -7.02 15.56
CA PHE A 88 2.59 -5.79 15.51
C PHE A 88 2.85 -5.20 16.90
N VAL A 89 1.98 -5.47 17.88
CA VAL A 89 2.11 -4.97 19.26
C VAL A 89 3.46 -5.36 19.86
N LYS A 90 3.92 -6.59 19.63
CA LYS A 90 5.23 -7.08 20.12
C LYS A 90 6.42 -6.25 19.63
N LYS A 91 6.32 -5.67 18.42
CA LYS A 91 7.37 -4.81 17.85
C LYS A 91 7.28 -3.38 18.37
N CYS A 92 6.07 -2.88 18.61
CA CYS A 92 5.84 -1.55 19.14
C CYS A 92 6.16 -1.41 20.65
N PHE A 93 6.10 -2.51 21.41
CA PHE A 93 6.20 -2.50 22.87
C PHE A 93 7.12 -3.61 23.40
N GLU A 94 8.32 -3.21 23.82
CA GLU A 94 9.25 -4.06 24.55
C GLU A 94 8.62 -4.45 25.90
N ALA A 95 8.36 -5.75 26.10
CA ALA A 95 7.64 -6.36 27.25
C ALA A 95 6.11 -6.50 27.17
N VAL A 96 5.47 -6.24 26.02
CA VAL A 96 4.08 -6.63 25.79
C VAL A 96 4.03 -7.80 24.80
N LYS A 97 3.53 -8.95 25.26
CA LYS A 97 3.40 -10.15 24.41
C LYS A 97 2.06 -10.21 23.67
N GLU A 98 0.98 -9.80 24.32
CA GLU A 98 -0.39 -9.93 23.82
C GLU A 98 -1.30 -8.95 24.57
N LEU A 99 -2.32 -8.46 23.88
CA LEU A 99 -3.40 -7.67 24.46
C LEU A 99 -4.62 -8.57 24.70
N VAL A 100 -5.28 -8.46 25.85
CA VAL A 100 -6.55 -9.14 26.07
C VAL A 100 -7.66 -8.12 25.79
N PHE A 101 -8.44 -8.36 24.74
CA PHE A 101 -9.60 -7.54 24.41
C PHE A 101 -10.82 -8.08 25.16
N SER A 102 -11.48 -7.21 25.93
CA SER A 102 -12.77 -7.54 26.56
C SER A 102 -13.88 -7.52 25.50
N GLU A 103 -14.86 -8.42 25.60
CA GLU A 103 -15.98 -8.52 24.66
C GLU A 103 -16.98 -7.35 24.76
N ASP A 104 -16.78 -6.44 25.70
CA ASP A 104 -17.67 -5.30 25.92
C ASP A 104 -17.19 -4.07 25.15
N GLY A 105 -17.83 -3.82 24.00
CA GLY A 105 -17.88 -2.51 23.35
C GLY A 105 -18.68 -1.47 24.15
N GLY A 106 -18.44 -1.38 25.46
CA GLY A 106 -19.08 -0.45 26.39
C GLY A 106 -18.03 0.43 27.05
N GLY A 107 -17.92 1.67 26.57
CA GLY A 107 -17.03 2.67 27.16
C GLY A 107 -17.32 2.91 28.64
N THR A 108 -16.26 3.09 29.41
CA THR A 108 -16.22 4.08 30.49
C THR A 108 -15.50 5.32 29.98
#